data_AF-H7FVM4-F1
#
_entry.id   AF-H7FVM4-F1
#
_cell.length_a   1.000
_cell.length_b   1.000
_cell.length_c   1.000
_cell.angle_alpha   90.00
_cell.angle_beta   90.00
_cell.angle_gamma   90.00
#
_symmetry.space_group_name_H-M   'P 1'
#
loop_
_entity.id
_entity.type
_entity.pdbx_description
1 polymer ?
#
loop_
_entity_poly.entity_id
_entity_poly.type
_entity_poly.pdbx_seq_one_letter_code
_entity_poly.pdbx_strand_id
1 'polypeptide(L)'
;MDIHTVFNRRNKYGPLVFSFNVELLKSEHVNNVRITKVNPVHWNSTQSEKDWYYSDLDEFKDKYKRGNKLKDVGSMLILKDINGKLPLRPFLNKFILDNPNVSVNYNGNETYLSDIVTEKLLEELTKNEFEDVPKHLRHKNSLVNCSCWSQYKNFNRGDLSDLKKLFHPDPGA
;
A
#
# COMPACT_ATOMS: atom_id res chain seq x y z
N MET A 1 2.49 3.97 8.46
CA MET A 1 1.58 5.14 8.38
C MET A 1 0.37 4.72 7.58
N ASP A 2 -0.84 5.00 8.07
CA ASP A 2 -2.08 4.66 7.37
C ASP A 2 -2.62 5.90 6.62
N ILE A 3 -2.39 5.94 5.30
CA ILE A 3 -2.76 7.09 4.44
C ILE A 3 -4.26 7.39 4.52
N HIS A 4 -5.09 6.35 4.70
CA HIS A 4 -6.53 6.49 4.80
C HIS A 4 -6.91 7.29 6.04
N THR A 5 -6.32 7.00 7.20
CA THR A 5 -6.55 7.77 8.44
C THR A 5 -6.06 9.21 8.31
N VAL A 6 -5.01 9.45 7.53
CA VAL A 6 -4.39 10.78 7.38
C VAL A 6 -5.20 11.70 6.46
N PHE A 7 -5.78 11.16 5.38
CA PHE A 7 -6.46 11.96 4.34
C PHE A 7 -7.93 11.64 4.13
N ASN A 8 -8.48 10.64 4.82
CA ASN A 8 -9.83 10.11 4.58
C ASN A 8 -10.02 9.72 3.09
N ARG A 9 -9.03 9.03 2.53
CA ARG A 9 -8.99 8.59 1.12
C ARG A 9 -8.73 7.10 1.04
N ARG A 10 -9.24 6.46 -0.02
CA ARG A 10 -8.90 5.07 -0.30
C ARG A 10 -7.39 4.86 -0.50
N ASN A 11 -6.91 3.66 -0.24
CA ASN A 11 -5.58 3.28 -0.66
C ASN A 11 -5.55 3.11 -2.20
N LYS A 12 -4.56 3.73 -2.84
CA LYS A 12 -4.39 3.62 -4.30
C LYS A 12 -3.88 2.25 -4.73
N TYR A 13 -3.15 1.56 -3.86
CA TYR A 13 -2.57 0.23 -4.11
C TYR A 13 -3.54 -0.93 -3.83
N GLY A 14 -4.81 -0.64 -3.53
CA GLY A 14 -5.84 -1.63 -3.26
C GLY A 14 -6.29 -1.67 -1.79
N PRO A 15 -7.36 -2.43 -1.50
CA PRO A 15 -8.06 -2.37 -0.21
C PRO A 15 -7.34 -3.11 0.93
N LEU A 16 -6.36 -3.97 0.63
CA LEU A 16 -5.59 -4.72 1.62
C LEU A 16 -4.26 -4.01 1.94
N VAL A 17 -4.00 -3.79 3.23
CA VAL A 17 -2.78 -3.12 3.72
C VAL A 17 -2.11 -3.99 4.79
N PHE A 18 -0.80 -4.13 4.65
CA PHE A 18 0.08 -4.78 5.61
C PHE A 18 0.74 -3.70 6.46
N SER A 19 0.58 -3.79 7.78
CA SER A 19 1.18 -2.85 8.72
C SER A 19 2.38 -3.49 9.41
N PHE A 20 3.58 -3.00 9.12
CA PHE A 20 4.82 -3.50 9.73
C PHE A 20 5.31 -2.61 10.88
N ASN A 21 6.05 -3.22 11.81
CA ASN A 21 6.87 -2.55 12.80
C ASN A 21 8.09 -1.92 12.10
N VAL A 22 8.46 -0.70 12.52
CA VAL A 22 9.61 0.04 12.00
C VAL A 22 10.94 -0.69 12.26
N GLU A 23 11.02 -1.56 13.26
CA GLU A 23 12.22 -2.37 13.55
C GLU A 23 12.62 -3.30 12.39
N LEU A 24 11.69 -3.60 11.46
CA LEU A 24 12.01 -4.27 10.18
C LEU A 24 13.17 -3.59 9.44
N LEU A 25 13.22 -2.26 9.47
CA LEU A 25 14.24 -1.48 8.76
C LEU A 25 15.65 -1.65 9.35
N LYS A 26 15.75 -2.17 10.58
CA LYS A 26 17.02 -2.45 11.27
C LYS A 26 17.37 -3.95 11.24
N SER A 27 16.50 -4.77 10.65
CA SER A 27 16.74 -6.21 10.57
C SER A 27 17.80 -6.55 9.52
N GLU A 28 18.45 -7.70 9.68
CA GLU A 28 19.40 -8.25 8.70
C GLU A 28 18.77 -8.55 7.32
N HIS A 29 17.43 -8.56 7.24
CA HIS A 29 16.71 -8.77 5.98
C HIS A 29 16.60 -7.50 5.12
N VAL A 30 16.93 -6.34 5.68
CA VAL A 30 16.87 -5.05 4.99
C VAL A 30 18.27 -4.44 4.93
N ASN A 31 18.95 -4.65 3.81
CA ASN A 31 20.29 -4.12 3.61
C ASN A 31 20.28 -2.67 3.11
N ASN A 32 19.33 -2.34 2.22
CA ASN A 32 19.30 -1.07 1.53
C ASN A 32 17.90 -0.45 1.59
N VAL A 33 17.81 0.73 2.20
CA VAL A 33 16.58 1.53 2.24
C VAL A 33 16.79 2.79 1.43
N ARG A 34 15.86 3.08 0.52
CA ARG A 34 15.79 4.36 -0.19
C ARG A 34 14.55 5.13 0.25
N ILE A 35 14.68 6.46 0.31
CA ILE A 35 13.58 7.35 0.67
C ILE A 35 13.24 8.21 -0.53
N THR A 36 11.97 8.18 -0.95
CA THR A 36 11.53 8.93 -2.13
C THR A 36 11.22 10.39 -1.79
N LYS A 37 11.54 11.30 -2.71
CA LYS A 37 11.16 12.72 -2.63
C LYS A 37 9.67 12.92 -2.91
N VAL A 38 9.09 12.08 -3.76
CA VAL A 38 7.67 12.06 -4.13
C VAL A 38 7.19 10.61 -4.30
N ASN A 39 5.87 10.40 -4.35
CA ASN A 39 5.32 9.06 -4.53
C ASN A 39 5.72 8.51 -5.91
N PRO A 40 6.19 7.25 -6.03
CA PRO A 40 6.59 6.66 -7.30
C PRO A 40 5.56 6.74 -8.43
N VAL A 41 4.26 6.81 -8.11
CA VAL A 41 3.19 7.02 -9.11
C VAL A 41 3.33 8.34 -9.89
N HIS A 42 4.15 9.26 -9.41
CA HIS A 42 4.42 10.56 -10.04
C HIS A 42 5.78 10.63 -10.74
N TRP A 43 6.55 9.53 -10.77
CA TRP A 43 7.79 9.47 -11.52
C TRP A 43 7.51 9.43 -13.02
N ASN A 44 8.46 9.93 -13.80
CA ASN A 44 8.42 9.89 -15.26
C ASN A 44 9.79 9.49 -15.81
N SER A 45 9.83 9.04 -17.06
CA SER A 45 11.03 8.50 -17.72
C SER A 45 12.12 9.53 -18.01
N THR A 46 11.84 10.83 -17.91
CA THR A 46 12.85 11.88 -18.13
C THR A 46 13.60 12.25 -16.85
N GLN A 47 13.13 11.77 -15.70
CA GLN A 47 13.77 11.97 -14.40
C GLN A 47 14.85 10.92 -14.12
N SER A 48 15.82 11.32 -13.30
CA SER A 48 16.89 10.47 -12.82
C SER A 48 16.63 9.95 -11.39
N GLU A 49 17.43 8.99 -10.92
CA GLU A 49 17.37 8.54 -9.52
C GLU A 49 17.56 9.69 -8.52
N LYS A 50 18.35 10.72 -8.85
CA LYS A 50 18.56 11.89 -7.97
C LYS A 50 17.31 12.76 -7.83
N ASP A 51 16.40 12.72 -8.80
CA ASP A 51 15.11 13.40 -8.75
C ASP A 51 14.10 12.60 -7.92
N TRP A 52 14.23 11.28 -7.91
CA TRP A 52 13.32 10.36 -7.21
C TRP A 52 13.65 10.16 -5.75
N TYR A 53 14.94 10.10 -5.40
CA TYR A 53 15.42 9.71 -4.08
C TYR A 53 16.28 10.79 -3.43
N TYR A 54 16.12 10.93 -2.12
CA TYR A 54 17.12 11.64 -1.32
C TYR A 54 18.44 10.87 -1.39
N SER A 55 19.47 11.53 -1.90
CA SER A 55 20.84 10.99 -2.01
C SER A 55 21.85 11.76 -1.13
N ASP A 56 21.40 12.86 -0.53
CA ASP A 56 22.18 13.70 0.36
C ASP A 56 21.45 13.86 1.71
N LEU A 57 22.21 13.79 2.80
CA LEU A 57 21.67 13.84 4.15
C LEU A 57 21.22 15.25 4.53
N ASP A 58 21.91 16.27 4.05
CA ASP A 58 21.56 17.66 4.33
C ASP A 58 20.29 18.04 3.57
N GLU A 59 20.15 17.62 2.30
CA GLU A 59 18.90 17.71 1.55
C GLU A 59 17.76 16.99 2.26
N PHE A 60 18.00 15.77 2.76
CA PHE A 60 16.98 15.02 3.48
C PHE A 60 16.52 15.77 4.74
N LYS A 61 17.45 16.22 5.60
CA LYS A 61 17.15 17.03 6.78
C LYS A 61 16.45 18.34 6.40
N ASP A 62 16.76 18.88 5.22
CA ASP A 62 16.23 20.13 4.75
C ASP A 62 14.83 20.02 4.10
N LYS A 63 14.48 18.88 3.53
CA LYS A 63 13.27 18.79 2.71
C LYS A 63 12.28 17.73 3.18
N TYR A 64 12.73 16.74 3.95
CA TYR A 64 11.85 15.68 4.43
C TYR A 64 10.94 16.18 5.55
N LYS A 65 9.63 16.03 5.36
CA LYS A 65 8.59 16.30 6.38
C LYS A 65 8.62 17.71 7.00
N ARG A 66 8.79 18.75 6.16
CA ARG A 66 8.82 20.16 6.60
C ARG A 66 7.45 20.85 6.66
N GLY A 67 6.34 20.11 6.73
CA GLY A 67 5.04 20.66 7.11
C GLY A 67 4.04 20.86 5.96
N ASN A 68 4.36 20.39 4.75
CA ASN A 68 3.35 20.24 3.71
C ASN A 68 2.80 18.81 3.76
N LYS A 69 1.70 18.61 4.49
CA LYS A 69 1.07 17.29 4.70
C LYS A 69 0.91 16.46 3.43
N LEU A 70 0.56 17.07 2.29
CA LEU A 70 0.44 16.36 1.01
C LEU A 70 1.78 15.86 0.47
N LYS A 71 2.83 16.69 0.54
CA LYS A 71 4.19 16.30 0.13
C LYS A 71 4.78 15.29 1.11
N ASP A 72 4.58 15.50 2.40
CA ASP A 72 5.16 14.72 3.50
C ASP A 72 4.66 13.26 3.54
N VAL A 73 3.43 13.03 3.08
CA VAL A 73 2.86 11.67 2.93
C VAL A 73 3.12 11.09 1.54
N GLY A 74 3.60 11.92 0.60
CA GLY A 74 4.03 11.48 -0.73
C GLY A 74 5.34 10.68 -0.69
N SER A 75 6.21 10.92 0.29
CA SER A 75 7.45 10.16 0.46
C SER A 75 7.20 8.72 0.91
N MET A 76 7.85 7.77 0.24
CA MET A 76 7.79 6.34 0.54
C MET A 76 9.17 5.81 0.92
N LEU A 77 9.18 4.71 1.66
CA LEU A 77 10.37 3.89 1.87
C LEU A 77 10.36 2.75 0.86
N ILE A 78 11.45 2.58 0.14
CA ILE A 78 11.65 1.46 -0.78
C ILE A 78 12.74 0.57 -0.20
N LEU A 79 12.40 -0.70 0.04
CA LEU A 79 13.32 -1.72 0.46
C LEU A 79 13.93 -2.33 -0.80
N LYS A 80 15.23 -2.11 -1.02
CA LYS A 80 15.95 -2.63 -2.17
C LYS A 80 16.61 -3.96 -1.81
N ASP A 81 16.87 -4.78 -2.81
CA ASP A 81 17.68 -6.00 -2.70
C ASP A 81 17.11 -7.05 -1.72
N ILE A 82 15.79 -7.07 -1.56
CA ILE A 82 15.07 -8.04 -0.72
C ILE A 82 14.91 -9.42 -1.40
N ASN A 83 15.41 -9.59 -2.63
CA ASN A 83 15.33 -10.85 -3.41
C ASN A 83 13.93 -11.49 -3.45
N GLY A 84 12.89 -10.64 -3.50
CA GLY A 84 11.49 -11.06 -3.50
C GLY A 84 10.98 -11.63 -2.18
N LYS A 85 11.75 -11.56 -1.09
CA LYS A 85 11.40 -12.10 0.22
C LYS A 85 11.40 -10.99 1.26
N LEU A 86 10.23 -10.72 1.83
CA LEU A 86 10.08 -9.82 2.98
C LEU A 86 9.65 -10.65 4.19
N PRO A 87 10.39 -10.64 5.30
CA PRO A 87 9.99 -11.35 6.51
C PRO A 87 8.70 -10.74 7.07
N LEU A 88 7.65 -11.55 7.15
CA LEU A 88 6.42 -11.14 7.83
C LEU A 88 6.60 -11.21 9.34
N ARG A 89 7.13 -12.30 9.89
CA ARG A 89 7.47 -12.37 11.32
C ARG A 89 8.90 -11.90 11.59
N PRO A 90 9.16 -11.26 12.75
CA PRO A 90 8.20 -10.83 13.77
C PRO A 90 7.57 -9.45 13.48
N PHE A 91 7.77 -8.91 12.28
CA PHE A 91 7.56 -7.48 12.02
C PHE A 91 6.13 -7.10 11.63
N LEU A 92 5.30 -8.03 11.18
CA LEU A 92 3.93 -7.78 10.76
C LEU A 92 3.03 -7.58 11.98
N ASN A 93 2.53 -6.37 12.16
CA ASN A 93 1.69 -6.02 13.29
C ASN A 93 0.22 -6.34 13.06
N LYS A 94 -0.30 -6.11 11.85
CA LYS A 94 -1.71 -6.34 11.50
C LYS A 94 -1.97 -6.28 10.01
N PHE A 95 -3.07 -6.91 9.61
CA PHE A 95 -3.73 -6.70 8.33
C PHE A 95 -4.86 -5.68 8.47
N ILE A 96 -5.00 -4.78 7.50
CA ILE A 96 -6.13 -3.87 7.39
C ILE A 96 -6.80 -4.11 6.04
N LEU A 97 -8.10 -4.37 6.04
CA LEU A 97 -8.91 -4.51 4.85
C LEU A 97 -9.96 -3.40 4.82
N ASP A 98 -9.97 -2.59 3.76
CA ASP A 98 -11.10 -1.71 3.46
C ASP A 98 -12.20 -2.53 2.80
N ASN A 99 -13.44 -2.45 3.28
CA ASN A 99 -14.58 -2.95 2.51
C ASN A 99 -14.83 -2.02 1.31
N PRO A 100 -14.54 -2.45 0.06
CA PRO A 100 -14.70 -1.58 -1.10
C PRO A 100 -16.17 -1.48 -1.55
N ASN A 101 -17.06 -2.34 -1.04
CA ASN A 101 -18.46 -2.48 -1.46
C ASN A 101 -18.60 -2.62 -2.99
N VAL A 102 -17.75 -3.47 -3.57
CA VAL A 102 -17.69 -3.79 -5.01
C VAL A 102 -18.19 -5.21 -5.19
N SER A 103 -19.28 -5.37 -5.95
CA SER A 103 -19.76 -6.66 -6.46
C SER A 103 -18.97 -7.07 -7.70
N VAL A 104 -18.59 -8.34 -7.78
CA VAL A 104 -17.85 -8.95 -8.89
C VAL A 104 -18.45 -10.32 -9.22
N ASN A 105 -18.30 -10.76 -10.47
CA ASN A 105 -18.55 -12.17 -10.81
C ASN A 105 -17.29 -12.98 -10.51
N TYR A 106 -17.37 -13.94 -9.61
CA TYR A 106 -16.26 -14.81 -9.23
C TYR A 106 -16.75 -16.26 -9.23
N ASN A 107 -16.09 -17.12 -10.00
CA ASN A 107 -16.50 -18.51 -10.23
C ASN A 107 -17.97 -18.65 -10.69
N GLY A 108 -18.45 -17.71 -11.51
CA GLY A 108 -19.81 -17.72 -12.05
C GLY A 108 -20.88 -17.11 -11.12
N ASN A 109 -20.54 -16.77 -9.88
CA ASN A 109 -21.47 -16.21 -8.90
C ASN A 109 -21.20 -14.73 -8.65
N GLU A 110 -22.26 -13.95 -8.45
CA GLU A 110 -22.14 -12.57 -7.97
C GLU A 110 -21.81 -12.57 -6.46
N THR A 111 -20.75 -11.88 -6.08
CA THR A 111 -20.31 -11.78 -4.68
C THR A 111 -19.51 -10.48 -4.45
N TYR A 112 -19.24 -10.12 -3.20
CA TYR A 112 -18.44 -8.94 -2.88
C TYR A 112 -16.94 -9.26 -2.87
N LEU A 113 -16.14 -8.34 -3.42
CA LEU A 113 -14.67 -8.45 -3.43
C LEU A 113 -14.09 -8.61 -2.00
N SER A 114 -14.70 -7.98 -1.00
CA SER A 114 -14.29 -8.13 0.41
C SER A 114 -14.43 -9.56 0.92
N ASP A 115 -15.44 -10.29 0.45
CA ASP A 115 -15.73 -11.64 0.93
C ASP A 115 -14.70 -12.61 0.36
N ILE A 116 -14.43 -12.50 -0.95
CA ILE A 116 -13.36 -13.26 -1.63
C ILE A 116 -12.01 -13.02 -0.96
N VAL A 117 -11.63 -11.75 -0.76
CA VAL A 117 -10.33 -11.39 -0.16
C VAL A 117 -10.25 -11.89 1.29
N THR A 118 -11.34 -11.79 2.06
CA THR A 118 -11.37 -12.27 3.45
C THR A 118 -11.20 -13.79 3.50
N GLU A 119 -11.94 -14.54 2.69
CA GLU A 119 -11.84 -16.00 2.59
C GLU A 119 -10.41 -16.43 2.23
N LYS A 120 -9.88 -15.92 1.10
CA LYS A 120 -8.54 -16.27 0.62
C LYS A 120 -7.44 -15.88 1.60
N LEU A 121 -7.57 -14.71 2.25
CA LEU A 121 -6.63 -14.30 3.28
C LEU A 121 -6.68 -15.25 4.47
N LEU A 122 -7.86 -15.60 4.98
CA LEU A 122 -7.97 -16.50 6.14
C LEU A 122 -7.44 -17.91 5.84
N GLU A 123 -7.68 -18.43 4.64
CA GLU A 123 -7.09 -19.71 4.18
C GLU A 123 -5.56 -19.67 4.24
N GLU A 124 -4.94 -18.65 3.64
CA GLU A 124 -3.47 -18.52 3.62
C GLU A 124 -2.90 -18.24 5.01
N LEU A 125 -3.58 -17.44 5.84
CA LEU A 125 -3.10 -17.23 7.21
C LEU A 125 -3.16 -18.51 8.05
N THR A 126 -4.18 -19.33 7.86
CA THR A 126 -4.30 -20.60 8.59
C THR A 126 -3.21 -21.57 8.16
N LYS A 127 -3.01 -21.72 6.85
CA LYS A 127 -1.99 -22.59 6.27
C LYS A 127 -0.57 -22.25 6.71
N ASN A 128 -0.31 -20.98 7.00
CA ASN A 128 1.02 -20.47 7.33
C ASN A 128 1.16 -20.07 8.81
N GLU A 129 0.20 -20.42 9.67
CA GLU A 129 0.24 -20.16 11.12
C GLU A 129 0.34 -18.66 11.46
N PHE A 130 -0.53 -17.83 10.88
CA PHE A 130 -0.65 -16.37 11.12
C PHE A 130 -2.00 -15.97 11.74
N GLU A 131 -2.69 -16.88 12.42
CA GLU A 131 -4.00 -16.64 13.01
C GLU A 131 -3.95 -15.61 14.16
N ASP A 132 -2.82 -15.54 14.85
CA ASP A 132 -2.52 -14.59 15.92
C ASP A 132 -2.39 -13.14 15.42
N VAL A 133 -2.07 -12.92 14.14
CA VAL A 133 -1.90 -11.56 13.62
C VAL A 133 -3.26 -10.84 13.57
N PRO A 134 -3.39 -9.67 14.21
CA PRO A 134 -4.63 -8.90 14.21
C PRO A 134 -5.12 -8.56 12.80
N LYS A 135 -6.44 -8.67 12.60
CA LYS A 135 -7.13 -8.27 11.37
C LYS A 135 -8.10 -7.13 11.66
N HIS A 136 -8.09 -6.09 10.84
CA HIS A 136 -8.98 -4.94 10.98
C HIS A 136 -9.77 -4.70 9.70
N LEU A 137 -11.09 -4.88 9.75
CA LEU A 137 -11.98 -4.56 8.65
C LEU A 137 -12.55 -3.14 8.83
N ARG A 138 -12.31 -2.27 7.87
CA ARG A 138 -12.85 -0.89 7.83
C ARG A 138 -14.11 -0.80 6.98
N HIS A 139 -14.96 0.15 7.32
CA HIS A 139 -16.23 0.46 6.63
C HIS A 139 -17.31 -0.63 6.68
N LYS A 140 -17.17 -1.65 7.55
CA LYS A 140 -18.17 -2.72 7.71
C LYS A 140 -19.59 -2.21 8.00
N ASN A 141 -19.69 -1.18 8.84
CA ASN A 141 -20.96 -0.65 9.34
C ASN A 141 -21.24 0.78 8.81
N SER A 142 -20.71 1.15 7.65
CA SER A 142 -20.96 2.49 7.10
C SER A 142 -22.42 2.60 6.66
N LEU A 143 -23.28 3.17 7.52
CA LEU A 143 -24.73 3.30 7.30
C LEU A 143 -25.08 4.26 6.15
N VAL A 144 -24.13 5.07 5.67
CA VAL A 144 -24.33 6.07 4.62
C VAL A 144 -23.14 6.08 3.65
N ASN A 145 -23.43 6.32 2.37
CA ASN A 145 -22.54 6.43 1.21
C ASN A 145 -21.08 6.82 1.54
N CYS A 146 -20.25 5.82 1.84
CA CYS A 146 -18.83 6.04 2.06
C CYS A 146 -18.19 6.49 0.74
N SER A 147 -17.47 7.62 0.75
CA SER A 147 -16.75 8.10 -0.43
C SER A 147 -15.70 7.09 -0.92
N CYS A 148 -15.18 6.23 -0.04
CA CYS A 148 -14.24 5.19 -0.44
C CYS A 148 -14.89 4.14 -1.36
N TRP A 149 -16.19 3.84 -1.19
CA TRP A 149 -16.89 2.88 -2.04
C TRP A 149 -16.99 3.37 -3.49
N SER A 150 -17.37 4.64 -3.69
CA SER A 150 -17.40 5.21 -5.05
C SER A 150 -16.01 5.30 -5.65
N GLN A 151 -14.99 5.64 -4.84
CA GLN A 151 -13.61 5.69 -5.29
C GLN A 151 -13.05 4.32 -5.70
N TYR A 152 -13.37 3.24 -4.97
CA TYR A 152 -12.97 1.88 -5.33
C TYR A 152 -13.73 1.37 -6.56
N LYS A 153 -15.04 1.65 -6.67
CA LYS A 153 -15.82 1.32 -7.88
C LYS A 153 -15.25 2.00 -9.13
N ASN A 154 -14.90 3.28 -9.04
CA ASN A 154 -14.29 4.01 -10.16
C ASN A 154 -12.88 3.50 -10.47
N PHE A 155 -12.11 3.07 -9.47
CA PHE A 155 -10.80 2.46 -9.68
C PHE A 155 -10.87 1.18 -10.49
N ASN A 156 -11.84 0.30 -10.19
CA ASN A 156 -12.06 -0.93 -10.94
C ASN A 156 -12.59 -0.70 -12.37
N ARG A 157 -13.04 0.51 -12.68
CA ARG A 157 -13.43 0.95 -14.03
C ARG A 157 -12.30 1.66 -14.78
N GLY A 158 -11.18 1.93 -14.11
CA GLY A 158 -10.01 2.60 -14.69
C GLY A 158 -9.26 1.70 -15.66
N ASP A 159 -8.40 2.32 -16.47
CA ASP A 159 -7.55 1.61 -17.41
C ASP A 159 -6.56 0.71 -16.64
N LEU A 160 -6.42 -0.53 -17.09
CA LEU A 160 -5.44 -1.48 -16.57
C LEU A 160 -4.01 -0.91 -16.64
N SER A 161 -3.74 0.00 -17.60
CA SER A 161 -2.47 0.70 -17.72
C SER A 161 -2.14 1.55 -16.48
N ASP A 162 -3.12 2.23 -15.89
CA ASP A 162 -2.94 3.04 -14.69
C ASP A 162 -2.70 2.16 -13.45
N LEU A 163 -3.33 0.99 -13.39
CA LEU A 163 -3.06 0.00 -12.36
C LEU A 163 -1.63 -0.55 -12.48
N LYS A 164 -1.20 -0.89 -13.70
CA LYS A 164 0.16 -1.38 -13.96
C LYS A 164 1.20 -0.38 -13.48
N LYS A 165 1.04 0.93 -13.75
CA LYS A 165 1.97 1.98 -13.29
C LYS A 165 2.16 2.02 -11.78
N LEU A 166 1.16 1.61 -10.97
CA LEU A 166 1.30 1.55 -9.51
C LEU A 166 2.24 0.44 -9.03
N PHE A 167 2.41 -0.61 -9.84
CA PHE A 167 3.21 -1.79 -9.50
C PHE A 167 4.41 -1.98 -10.43
N HIS A 168 4.56 -1.13 -11.45
CA HIS A 168 5.66 -1.21 -12.40
C HIS A 168 6.93 -0.59 -11.81
N PRO A 169 8.09 -1.28 -11.85
CA PRO A 169 9.34 -0.75 -11.32
C PRO A 169 9.92 0.41 -12.15
N ASP A 170 9.51 0.53 -13.42
CA ASP A 170 9.92 1.58 -14.35
C ASP A 170 8.74 2.52 -14.67
N PRO A 171 8.83 3.83 -14.42
CA PRO A 171 7.79 4.80 -14.79
C PRO A 171 7.57 4.98 -16.31
N GLY A 172 8.41 4.38 -17.16
CA GLY A 172 8.33 4.46 -18.62
C GLY A 172 7.73 3.26 -19.36
N ALA A 173 7.30 2.20 -18.67
CA ALA A 173 6.83 0.95 -19.30
C ALA A 173 5.30 0.80 -19.41
#